data_AF-A0A6B2VFB4-F1
#
_entry.id   AF-A0A6B2VFB4-F1
#
_cell.length_a   1.000
_cell.length_b   1.000
_cell.length_c   1.000
_cell.angle_alpha   90.00
_cell.angle_beta   90.00
_cell.angle_gamma   90.00
#
_symmetry.space_group_name_H-M   'P 1'
#
loop_
_entity.id
_entity.type
_entity.pdbx_description
1 polymer ?
#
loop_
_entity_poly.entity_id
_entity_poly.type
_entity_poly.pdbx_seq_one_letter_code
_entity_poly.pdbx_strand_id
1 'polypeptide(L)' 'QRLAARVRRFRPRTLPGPGRAWTGTRDLPALPAEPFRDWWQRTHGGEEEEK' A
#
# COMPACT_ATOMS: atom_id res chain seq x y z
N GLN A 1 5.07 -18.18 33.52
CA GLN A 1 5.17 -17.28 32.35
C GLN A 1 4.92 -18.01 31.00
N ARG A 2 3.80 -18.74 30.79
CA ARG A 2 3.51 -19.37 29.46
C ARG A 2 2.05 -19.40 29.01
N LEU A 3 1.09 -19.02 29.85
CA LEU A 3 -0.34 -19.09 29.50
C LEU A 3 -0.72 -18.05 28.42
N ALA A 4 -0.25 -16.80 28.57
CA ALA A 4 -0.54 -15.71 27.63
C ALA A 4 -0.04 -15.97 26.20
N ALA A 5 1.06 -16.73 26.04
CA ALA A 5 1.58 -17.09 24.73
C ALA A 5 0.62 -18.02 23.96
N ARG A 6 -0.12 -18.89 24.66
CA ARG A 6 -1.01 -19.88 24.04
C ARG A 6 -2.29 -19.25 23.48
N VAL A 7 -2.69 -18.08 23.98
CA VAL A 7 -3.86 -17.32 23.52
C VAL A 7 -3.61 -16.61 22.18
N ARG A 8 -2.34 -16.28 21.86
CA ARG A 8 -1.98 -15.62 20.60
C ARG A 8 -2.36 -16.42 19.35
N ARG A 9 -2.47 -17.76 19.47
CA ARG A 9 -2.88 -18.65 18.36
C ARG A 9 -4.34 -18.47 17.93
N PHE A 10 -5.17 -17.93 18.81
CA PHE A 10 -6.61 -17.76 18.56
C PHE A 10 -6.97 -16.36 18.05
N ARG A 11 -5.97 -15.53 17.70
CA ARG A 11 -6.25 -14.23 17.10
C ARG A 11 -6.56 -14.39 15.61
N PRO A 12 -7.73 -13.92 15.14
CA PRO A 12 -8.07 -13.99 13.73
C PRO A 12 -7.12 -13.10 12.91
N ARG A 13 -6.69 -13.60 11.75
CA ARG A 13 -5.78 -12.87 10.83
C ARG A 13 -6.46 -11.68 10.16
N THR A 14 -7.78 -11.73 10.06
CA THR A 14 -8.64 -10.70 9.48
C THR A 14 -9.82 -10.47 10.40
N LEU A 15 -10.20 -9.21 10.62
CA LEU A 15 -11.33 -8.89 11.48
C LEU A 15 -12.64 -9.24 10.76
N PRO A 16 -13.58 -9.93 11.42
CA PRO A 16 -14.91 -10.17 10.86
C PRO A 16 -15.76 -8.89 10.88
N GLY A 17 -16.78 -8.83 10.02
CA GLY A 17 -17.73 -7.73 9.99
C GLY A 17 -17.13 -6.40 9.50
N PRO A 18 -17.64 -5.24 9.98
CA PRO A 18 -17.19 -3.92 9.53
C PRO A 18 -15.69 -3.67 9.71
N GLY A 19 -15.04 -4.32 10.68
CA GLY A 19 -13.59 -4.26 10.90
C GLY A 19 -12.76 -4.81 9.74
N ARG A 20 -13.36 -5.62 8.85
CA ARG A 20 -12.70 -6.14 7.65
C ARG A 20 -12.35 -5.03 6.67
N ALA A 21 -13.16 -3.96 6.60
CA ALA A 21 -12.87 -2.81 5.74
C ALA A 21 -11.60 -2.05 6.15
N TRP A 22 -11.19 -2.17 7.42
CA TRP A 22 -10.03 -1.50 7.99
C TRP A 22 -8.75 -2.35 7.95
N THR A 23 -8.89 -3.66 7.76
CA THR A 23 -7.76 -4.62 7.75
C THR A 23 -7.61 -5.37 6.43
N GLY A 24 -8.58 -5.26 5.52
CA GLY A 24 -8.55 -5.86 4.20
C GLY A 24 -7.66 -5.07 3.25
N THR A 25 -6.92 -5.78 2.41
CA THR A 25 -6.22 -5.18 1.26
C THR A 25 -7.26 -4.59 0.31
N ARG A 26 -7.00 -3.37 -0.18
CA ARG A 26 -7.81 -2.74 -1.23
C ARG A 26 -7.15 -2.99 -2.56
N ASP A 27 -7.97 -3.22 -3.59
CA ASP A 27 -7.46 -3.26 -4.95
C ASP A 27 -6.85 -1.90 -5.29
N LEU A 28 -5.66 -1.96 -5.89
CA LEU A 28 -4.97 -0.80 -6.38
C LEU A 28 -5.23 -0.65 -7.88
N PRO A 29 -5.28 0.59 -8.40
CA PRO A 29 -5.34 0.80 -9.83
C PRO A 29 -4.10 0.22 -10.51
N ALA A 30 -4.19 -0.02 -11.82
CA ALA A 30 -3.04 -0.38 -12.62
C ALA A 30 -1.93 0.68 -12.50
N LEU A 31 -0.68 0.22 -12.49
CA LEU A 31 0.48 1.11 -12.47
C LEU A 31 0.49 1.97 -13.74
N PRO A 32 0.86 3.25 -13.64
CA PRO A 32 1.02 4.09 -14.80
C PRO A 32 2.14 3.56 -15.69
N ALA A 33 2.01 3.78 -17.00
CA ALA A 33 3.00 3.36 -17.99
C ALA A 33 4.31 4.16 -17.89
N GLU A 34 4.24 5.42 -17.42
CA GLU A 34 5.39 6.29 -17.21
C GLU A 34 5.78 6.38 -15.73
N PRO A 35 7.09 6.41 -15.39
CA PRO A 35 7.55 6.80 -14.07
C PRO A 35 7.09 8.21 -13.70
N PHE A 36 6.77 8.42 -12.41
CA PHE A 36 6.35 9.73 -11.89
C PHE A 36 7.35 10.86 -12.22
N ARG A 37 8.65 10.55 -12.22
CA ARG A 37 9.72 11.51 -12.49
C ARG A 37 9.62 12.09 -13.91
N ASP A 38 9.49 11.22 -14.90
CA ASP A 38 9.46 11.58 -16.31
C ASP A 38 8.21 12.41 -16.61
N TRP A 39 7.07 12.01 -16.04
CA TRP A 39 5.84 12.79 -16.09
C TRP A 39 6.01 14.18 -15.49
N TRP A 40 6.65 14.29 -14.32
CA TRP A 40 6.86 15.57 -13.64
C TRP A 40 7.78 16.50 -14.42
N GLN A 41 8.88 15.97 -14.95
CA GLN A 41 9.78 16.75 -15.80
C GLN A 41 9.05 17.26 -17.05
N ARG A 42 8.24 16.43 -17.70
CA ARG A 42 7.43 16.84 -18.86
C ARG A 42 6.37 17.90 -18.52
N THR A 43 5.69 17.77 -17.37
CA THR A 43 4.47 18.55 -17.06
C THR A 43 4.76 19.84 -16.29
N HIS A 44 5.81 19.85 -15.46
CA HIS A 44 6.14 20.96 -14.56
C HIS A 44 7.45 21.68 -14.93
N GLY A 45 8.00 21.43 -16.11
CA GLY A 45 9.18 22.13 -16.61
C GLY A 45 10.48 21.61 -16.01
N GLY A 46 10.69 20.30 -16.03
CA GLY A 46 12.00 19.70 -15.84
C GLY A 46 12.92 20.12 -16.98
N GLU A 47 13.57 21.25 -16.79
CA GLU A 47 14.56 21.87 -17.66
C GLU A 47 15.81 20.98 -17.82
N GLU A 48 15.75 19.82 -18.48
CA GLU A 48 16.96 19.05 -18.80
C GLU A 48 16.86 18.32 -20.14
N GLU A 49 16.76 19.06 -21.25
CA GLU A 49 17.29 18.62 -22.55
C GLU A 49 17.95 19.83 -23.25
N GLU A 50 19.15 20.18 -22.79
CA GLU A 50 20.19 20.76 -23.65
C GLU A 50 21.58 20.39 -23.10
N LYS A 51 22.10 19.22 -23.47
CA LYS A 51 23.51 18.99 -23.86
C LYS A 51 23.78 17.56 -24.31
#